data_AF-A0A0K1PCR4-F1
#
_entry.id   AF-A0A0K1PCR4-F1
#
_cell.length_a   1.000
_cell.length_b   1.000
_cell.length_c   1.000
_cell.angle_alpha   90.00
_cell.angle_beta   90.00
_cell.angle_gamma   90.00
#
_symmetry.space_group_name_H-M   'P 1'
#
loop_
_entity.id
_entity.type
_entity.pdbx_description
1 polymer ?
#
loop_
_entity_poly.entity_id
_entity_poly.type
_entity_poly.pdbx_seq_one_letter_code
_entity_poly.pdbx_strand_id
1 'polypeptide(L)'
;MPQIPKLRIWEMLPVDSEAINAFVDATAGAPSTDLPPPSGIPGPGEAVPAAGLQTFGSYTGSFTAQIKDEESKINVNKLNNLGAAASATGLALLGLLNDPRWNFLFERENSLRERISREDMVIRLRDWITSGNTSSTLNPTTPMNLFGQGFGDKEGMYTRYTPRYKPKNALFDSLEEVYLVAGVTDAFMAAFGDRLTVFPDVNAKLNVNTDDQLQLLMCITLAAANPNDPALSNPLVIEMIKLQIQMVRPLPILAMSVEQFVAILEANGIAVRPEIKHNPKQNEFLDDSSGTFRIQATGQVGNVTKTLVTVVRSDEGLGRVLYYREE
;
A
#
# COMPACT_ATOMS: atom_id res chain seq x y z
N MET A 1 -22.26 13.39 -20.93
CA MET A 1 -22.35 14.12 -19.63
C MET A 1 -20.94 14.21 -19.07
N PRO A 2 -20.49 15.38 -18.59
CA PRO A 2 -19.21 15.45 -17.88
C PRO A 2 -19.29 14.54 -16.65
N GLN A 3 -18.35 13.61 -16.51
CA GLN A 3 -18.29 12.78 -15.30
C GLN A 3 -17.96 13.69 -14.12
N ILE A 4 -18.77 13.62 -13.07
CA ILE A 4 -18.47 14.29 -11.80
C ILE A 4 -17.19 13.63 -11.26
N PRO A 5 -16.14 14.39 -10.91
CA PRO A 5 -14.91 13.83 -10.36
C PRO A 5 -15.24 13.06 -9.08
N LYS A 6 -14.68 11.84 -8.93
CA LYS A 6 -14.81 11.09 -7.68
C LYS A 6 -14.06 11.87 -6.58
N LEU A 7 -14.70 12.04 -5.44
CA LEU A 7 -14.17 12.80 -4.30
C LEU A 7 -13.62 11.85 -3.23
N ARG A 8 -12.37 12.07 -2.80
CA ARG A 8 -11.74 11.36 -1.67
C ARG A 8 -12.08 12.02 -0.34
N ILE A 9 -13.32 11.84 0.12
CA ILE A 9 -13.88 12.56 1.29
C ILE A 9 -13.05 12.35 2.57
N TRP A 10 -12.42 11.18 2.72
CA TRP A 10 -11.57 10.84 3.87
C TRP A 10 -10.32 11.73 4.01
N GLU A 11 -9.96 12.50 2.99
CA GLU A 11 -8.84 13.45 3.05
C GLU A 11 -9.25 14.83 3.62
N MET A 12 -10.56 15.10 3.76
CA MET A 12 -11.06 16.42 4.16
C MET A 12 -11.66 16.48 5.56
N LEU A 13 -12.24 15.38 6.05
CA LEU A 13 -12.98 15.39 7.30
C LEU A 13 -12.25 14.57 8.37
N PRO A 14 -11.79 15.19 9.48
CA PRO A 14 -11.34 14.43 10.62
C PRO A 14 -12.51 13.60 11.17
N VAL A 15 -12.23 12.34 11.48
CA VAL A 15 -13.21 11.43 12.07
C VAL A 15 -13.06 11.56 13.58
N ASP A 16 -13.72 12.54 14.18
CA ASP A 16 -13.69 12.78 15.62
C ASP A 16 -15.11 12.83 16.22
N SER A 17 -15.16 12.71 17.54
CA SER A 17 -16.40 12.68 18.29
C SER A 17 -17.27 13.93 18.08
N GLU A 18 -16.69 15.11 17.86
CA GLU A 18 -17.45 16.36 17.71
C GLU A 18 -18.06 16.49 16.32
N ALA A 19 -17.26 16.25 15.28
CA ALA A 19 -17.70 16.26 13.88
C ALA A 19 -18.80 15.22 13.65
N ILE A 20 -18.67 14.04 14.26
CA ILE A 20 -19.66 12.97 14.16
C ILE A 20 -20.92 13.31 14.95
N ASN A 21 -20.82 13.81 16.18
CA ASN A 21 -22.00 14.24 16.93
C ASN A 21 -22.75 15.36 16.19
N ALA A 22 -22.04 16.33 15.60
CA ALA A 22 -22.66 17.37 14.79
C ALA A 22 -23.34 16.83 13.53
N PHE A 23 -22.76 15.83 12.86
CA PHE A 23 -23.38 15.16 11.71
C PHE A 23 -24.63 14.36 12.11
N VAL A 24 -24.57 13.63 13.23
CA VAL A 24 -25.70 12.88 13.79
C VAL A 24 -26.80 13.84 14.22
N ASP A 25 -26.50 14.92 14.92
CA ASP A 25 -27.47 15.94 15.34
C ASP A 25 -28.12 16.66 14.14
N ALA A 26 -27.36 16.88 13.07
CA ALA A 26 -27.89 17.46 11.84
C ALA A 26 -28.79 16.51 11.03
N THR A 27 -28.66 15.19 11.24
CA THR A 27 -29.40 14.15 10.52
C THR A 27 -30.51 13.49 11.35
N ALA A 28 -30.47 13.62 12.67
CA ALA A 28 -31.42 13.01 13.59
C ALA A 28 -32.61 13.95 13.89
N GLY A 29 -33.77 13.61 13.32
CA GLY A 29 -35.08 14.17 13.70
C GLY A 29 -35.73 13.50 14.93
N ALA A 30 -35.05 12.58 15.63
CA ALA A 30 -35.52 11.98 16.88
C ALA A 30 -34.38 11.28 17.64
N PRO A 31 -34.37 11.32 18.99
CA PRO A 31 -33.45 10.52 19.78
C PRO A 31 -33.87 9.05 19.71
N SER A 32 -32.99 8.15 19.29
CA SER A 32 -33.28 6.71 19.27
C SER A 32 -32.54 5.96 20.38
N THR A 33 -33.31 5.07 20.99
CA THR A 33 -33.08 4.25 22.18
C THR A 33 -31.92 3.26 22.06
N ASP A 34 -31.33 2.95 23.23
CA ASP A 34 -30.31 1.93 23.48
C ASP A 34 -30.46 0.68 22.60
N LEU A 35 -29.62 0.58 21.58
CA LEU A 35 -29.40 -0.67 20.85
C LEU A 35 -28.49 -1.58 21.69
N PRO A 36 -28.73 -2.90 21.72
CA PRO A 36 -27.85 -3.83 22.39
C PRO A 36 -26.42 -3.73 21.82
N PRO A 37 -25.37 -3.92 22.65
CA PRO A 37 -24.00 -3.79 22.20
C PRO A 37 -23.69 -4.78 21.07
N PRO A 38 -22.75 -4.43 20.16
CA PRO A 38 -22.40 -5.28 19.04
C PRO A 38 -21.91 -6.63 19.56
N SER A 39 -22.37 -7.69 18.91
CA SER A 39 -22.01 -9.07 19.23
C SER A 39 -20.58 -9.37 18.77
N GLY A 40 -19.60 -8.94 19.57
CA GLY A 40 -18.18 -9.23 19.37
C GLY A 40 -17.47 -8.33 18.35
N ILE A 41 -16.13 -8.29 18.43
CA ILE A 41 -15.27 -7.68 17.42
C ILE A 41 -15.13 -8.70 16.28
N PRO A 42 -15.43 -8.37 15.02
CA PRO A 42 -15.26 -9.29 13.90
C PRO A 42 -13.79 -9.74 13.79
N GLY A 43 -13.59 -11.04 13.62
CA GLY A 43 -12.27 -11.61 13.40
C GLY A 43 -11.70 -11.25 12.02
N PRO A 44 -10.38 -11.49 11.80
CA PRO A 44 -9.78 -11.34 10.48
C PRO A 44 -10.50 -12.20 9.44
N GLY A 45 -10.85 -11.60 8.30
CA GLY A 45 -11.61 -12.22 7.21
C GLY A 45 -13.14 -12.16 7.38
N GLU A 46 -13.64 -11.77 8.55
CA GLU A 46 -15.08 -11.64 8.79
C GLU A 46 -15.61 -10.30 8.28
N ALA A 47 -16.88 -10.31 7.85
CA ALA A 47 -17.59 -9.09 7.50
C ALA A 47 -17.89 -8.29 8.76
N VAL A 48 -17.84 -6.96 8.66
CA VAL A 48 -18.27 -6.11 9.77
C VAL A 48 -19.79 -6.31 9.99
N PRO A 49 -20.23 -6.69 11.21
CA PRO A 49 -21.63 -6.99 11.45
C PRO A 49 -22.51 -5.74 11.29
N ALA A 50 -23.59 -5.86 10.52
CA ALA A 50 -24.56 -4.79 10.33
C ALA A 50 -25.54 -4.61 11.51
N ALA A 51 -25.69 -5.64 12.35
CA ALA A 51 -26.59 -5.66 13.49
C ALA A 51 -25.85 -5.38 14.80
N GLY A 52 -26.46 -4.62 15.71
CA GLY A 52 -25.88 -4.32 17.03
C GLY A 52 -24.83 -3.20 17.03
N LEU A 53 -24.61 -2.52 15.90
CA LEU A 53 -23.89 -1.24 15.93
C LEU A 53 -24.68 -0.29 16.83
N GLN A 54 -24.10 0.08 17.98
CA GLN A 54 -24.68 1.12 18.83
C GLN A 54 -24.93 2.36 17.97
N THR A 55 -26.06 3.03 18.21
CA THR A 55 -26.35 4.30 17.57
C THR A 55 -25.18 5.26 17.83
N PHE A 56 -24.50 5.70 16.77
CA PHE A 56 -23.36 6.61 16.88
C PHE A 56 -23.78 7.86 17.69
N GLY A 57 -23.07 8.15 18.78
CA GLY A 57 -23.39 9.25 19.72
C GLY A 57 -23.79 8.81 21.14
N SER A 58 -24.11 7.54 21.37
CA SER A 58 -24.45 7.01 22.71
C SER A 58 -23.25 6.43 23.49
N TYR A 59 -22.10 7.09 23.42
CA TYR A 59 -20.89 6.68 24.15
C TYR A 59 -20.46 7.75 25.16
N THR A 60 -19.90 7.31 26.28
CA THR A 60 -19.24 8.22 27.23
C THR A 60 -17.75 8.27 26.86
N GLY A 61 -17.22 9.46 26.58
CA GLY A 61 -15.81 9.66 26.24
C GLY A 61 -15.60 10.46 24.97
N SER A 62 -14.37 10.49 24.48
CA SER A 62 -13.99 11.09 23.20
C SER A 62 -13.25 10.07 22.36
N PHE A 63 -13.28 10.24 21.04
CA PHE A 63 -12.43 9.47 20.15
C PHE A 63 -11.96 10.32 18.99
N THR A 64 -10.82 9.92 18.42
CA THR A 64 -10.29 10.44 17.17
C THR A 64 -9.86 9.27 16.30
N ALA A 65 -10.09 9.36 15.00
CA ALA A 65 -9.68 8.35 14.04
C ALA A 65 -9.00 8.97 12.82
N GLN A 66 -7.96 8.30 12.36
CA GLN A 66 -7.24 8.62 11.14
C GLN A 66 -7.39 7.49 10.14
N ILE A 67 -7.77 7.83 8.91
CA ILE A 67 -7.87 6.90 7.80
C ILE A 67 -6.67 7.14 6.87
N LYS A 68 -5.93 6.08 6.55
CA LYS A 68 -4.83 6.10 5.59
C LYS A 68 -5.11 5.09 4.48
N ASP A 69 -4.78 5.49 3.26
CA ASP A 69 -4.89 4.65 2.08
C ASP A 69 -3.71 3.68 2.00
N GLU A 70 -3.95 2.38 2.16
CA GLU A 70 -2.88 1.39 2.06
C GLU A 70 -2.46 1.17 0.60
N GLU A 71 -3.32 1.50 -0.36
CA GLU A 71 -2.98 1.41 -1.79
C GLU A 71 -2.08 2.55 -2.26
N SER A 72 -1.80 3.55 -1.41
CA SER A 72 -0.80 4.60 -1.67
C SER A 72 0.64 4.19 -1.32
N LYS A 73 0.81 3.01 -0.71
CA LYS A 73 2.09 2.49 -0.23
C LYS A 73 2.63 1.39 -1.14
N ILE A 74 3.92 1.08 -1.02
CA ILE A 74 4.54 -0.02 -1.75
C ILE A 74 4.15 -1.33 -1.08
N ASN A 75 3.33 -2.13 -1.76
CA ASN A 75 2.95 -3.47 -1.30
C ASN A 75 4.07 -4.48 -1.56
N VAL A 76 4.76 -4.90 -0.49
CA VAL A 76 5.90 -5.82 -0.57
C VAL A 76 5.47 -7.21 -1.06
N ASN A 77 4.24 -7.64 -0.78
CA ASN A 77 3.72 -8.91 -1.28
C ASN A 77 3.70 -8.98 -2.82
N LYS A 78 3.62 -7.84 -3.52
CA LYS A 78 3.68 -7.78 -5.00
C LYS A 78 5.03 -8.22 -5.58
N LEU A 79 6.07 -8.38 -4.76
CA LEU A 79 7.33 -9.01 -5.19
C LEU A 79 7.15 -10.49 -5.58
N ASN A 80 6.09 -11.14 -5.11
CA ASN A 80 5.75 -12.53 -5.46
C ASN A 80 5.00 -12.64 -6.81
N ASN A 81 4.65 -11.53 -7.45
CA ASN A 81 4.05 -11.54 -8.78
C ASN A 81 5.05 -12.01 -9.85
N LEU A 82 4.52 -12.24 -11.05
CA LEU A 82 5.31 -12.58 -12.22
C LEU A 82 5.62 -11.35 -13.09
N GLY A 83 6.76 -11.40 -13.77
CA GLY A 83 7.14 -10.44 -14.82
C GLY A 83 7.16 -8.97 -14.39
N ALA A 84 6.44 -8.14 -15.14
CA ALA A 84 6.47 -6.69 -15.03
C ALA A 84 5.98 -6.17 -13.66
N ALA A 85 5.00 -6.82 -13.03
CA ALA A 85 4.43 -6.36 -11.76
C ALA A 85 5.40 -6.50 -10.59
N ALA A 86 6.09 -7.65 -10.48
CA ALA A 86 7.15 -7.81 -9.48
C ALA A 86 8.32 -6.87 -9.78
N SER A 87 8.70 -6.73 -11.04
CA SER A 87 9.81 -5.85 -11.44
C SER A 87 9.52 -4.38 -11.10
N ALA A 88 8.31 -3.88 -11.38
CA ALA A 88 7.88 -2.53 -11.01
C ALA A 88 7.95 -2.31 -9.49
N THR A 89 7.50 -3.30 -8.70
CA THR A 89 7.57 -3.25 -7.24
C THR A 89 9.02 -3.22 -6.75
N GLY A 90 9.89 -4.07 -7.32
CA GLY A 90 11.32 -4.09 -6.99
C GLY A 90 12.05 -2.80 -7.36
N LEU A 91 11.72 -2.18 -8.51
CA LEU A 91 12.25 -0.87 -8.90
C LEU A 91 11.79 0.23 -7.95
N ALA A 92 10.53 0.23 -7.52
CA ALA A 92 10.04 1.20 -6.53
C ALA A 92 10.74 1.04 -5.18
N LEU A 93 10.97 -0.20 -4.73
CA LEU A 93 11.77 -0.45 -3.53
C LEU A 93 13.21 0.04 -3.71
N LEU A 94 13.88 -0.29 -4.82
CA LEU A 94 15.23 0.21 -5.09
C LEU A 94 15.26 1.75 -5.13
N GLY A 95 14.26 2.40 -5.74
CA GLY A 95 14.11 3.85 -5.74
C GLY A 95 13.96 4.43 -4.34
N LEU A 96 13.15 3.79 -3.48
CA LEU A 96 12.97 4.17 -2.08
C LEU A 96 14.29 4.02 -1.29
N LEU A 97 14.99 2.91 -1.47
CA LEU A 97 16.21 2.60 -0.73
C LEU A 97 17.40 3.44 -1.21
N ASN A 98 17.45 3.84 -2.48
CA ASN A 98 18.54 4.62 -3.09
C ASN A 98 18.56 6.09 -2.70
N ASP A 99 17.62 6.58 -1.89
CA ASP A 99 17.68 7.93 -1.36
C ASP A 99 18.98 8.13 -0.55
N PRO A 100 19.85 9.09 -0.94
CA PRO A 100 21.14 9.31 -0.30
C PRO A 100 21.05 9.58 1.20
N ARG A 101 19.91 10.10 1.68
CA ARG A 101 19.67 10.35 3.11
C ARG A 101 19.78 9.09 3.95
N TRP A 102 19.58 7.92 3.35
CA TRP A 102 19.59 6.62 4.04
C TRP A 102 20.85 5.78 3.77
N ASN A 103 21.88 6.34 3.12
CA ASN A 103 23.14 5.64 2.85
C ASN A 103 23.74 4.95 4.09
N PHE A 104 23.68 5.62 5.23
CA PHE A 104 24.24 5.13 6.48
C PHE A 104 23.63 3.80 6.96
N LEU A 105 22.40 3.45 6.54
CA LEU A 105 21.75 2.18 6.88
C LEU A 105 22.39 0.98 6.15
N PHE A 106 23.03 1.21 5.01
CA PHE A 106 23.60 0.16 4.14
C PHE A 106 25.14 0.18 4.10
N GLU A 107 25.76 1.16 4.73
CA GLU A 107 27.22 1.28 4.85
C GLU A 107 27.78 0.57 6.09
N ARG A 108 26.93 0.36 7.10
CA ARG A 108 27.31 -0.26 8.37
C ARG A 108 27.05 -1.76 8.32
N GLU A 109 27.88 -2.49 9.06
CA GLU A 109 27.58 -3.89 9.37
C GLU A 109 26.44 -3.97 10.39
N ASN A 110 25.57 -4.97 10.22
CA ASN A 110 24.53 -5.28 11.19
C ASN A 110 25.09 -6.03 12.41
N SER A 111 24.21 -6.43 13.33
CA SER A 111 24.56 -7.20 14.53
C SER A 111 25.24 -8.55 14.23
N LEU A 112 25.10 -9.07 13.01
CA LEU A 112 25.73 -10.30 12.53
C LEU A 112 27.04 -10.06 11.76
N ARG A 113 27.57 -8.83 11.78
CA ARG A 113 28.76 -8.41 11.02
C ARG A 113 28.59 -8.58 9.50
N GLU A 114 27.35 -8.50 9.02
CA GLU A 114 27.04 -8.51 7.60
C GLU A 114 26.69 -7.11 7.14
N ARG A 115 27.34 -6.67 6.07
CA ARG A 115 26.90 -5.50 5.31
C ARG A 115 25.91 -5.96 4.26
N ILE A 116 24.74 -5.32 4.24
CA ILE A 116 23.64 -5.69 3.34
C ILE A 116 23.49 -4.57 2.33
N SER A 117 23.61 -4.91 1.04
CA SER A 117 23.34 -3.95 -0.04
C SER A 117 21.83 -3.70 -0.18
N ARG A 118 21.47 -2.66 -0.93
CA ARG A 118 20.05 -2.33 -1.18
C ARG A 118 19.40 -3.40 -2.04
N GLU A 119 20.17 -3.91 -2.98
CA GLU A 119 19.87 -5.01 -3.85
C GLU A 119 19.60 -6.28 -3.03
N ASP A 120 20.49 -6.60 -2.09
CA ASP A 120 20.30 -7.74 -1.18
C ASP A 120 19.04 -7.58 -0.35
N MET A 121 18.71 -6.37 0.12
CA MET A 121 17.48 -6.14 0.88
C MET A 121 16.23 -6.47 0.04
N VAL A 122 16.17 -6.01 -1.21
CA VAL A 122 15.05 -6.31 -2.11
C VAL A 122 14.99 -7.80 -2.45
N ILE A 123 16.13 -8.46 -2.65
CA ILE A 123 16.20 -9.92 -2.83
C ILE A 123 15.65 -10.64 -1.61
N ARG A 124 16.08 -10.25 -0.40
CA ARG A 124 15.67 -10.90 0.86
C ARG A 124 14.18 -10.73 1.14
N LEU A 125 13.60 -9.57 0.84
CA LEU A 125 12.15 -9.34 0.91
C LEU A 125 11.38 -10.29 -0.03
N ARG A 126 11.85 -10.46 -1.27
CA ARG A 126 11.26 -11.40 -2.24
C ARG A 126 11.45 -12.85 -1.82
N ASP A 127 12.64 -13.22 -1.38
CA ASP A 127 12.97 -14.58 -0.97
C ASP A 127 12.19 -15.02 0.27
N TRP A 128 11.82 -14.08 1.15
CA TRP A 128 10.95 -14.37 2.29
C TRP A 128 9.57 -14.91 1.87
N ILE A 129 8.98 -14.35 0.81
CA ILE A 129 7.59 -14.64 0.40
C ILE A 129 7.46 -15.64 -0.74
N THR A 130 8.51 -15.82 -1.54
CA THR A 130 8.46 -16.71 -2.71
C THR A 130 8.64 -18.17 -2.30
N SER A 131 7.90 -19.06 -2.95
CA SER A 131 8.02 -20.51 -2.71
C SER A 131 9.39 -21.07 -3.12
N GLY A 132 9.77 -22.19 -2.51
CA GLY A 132 11.02 -22.92 -2.81
C GLY A 132 12.24 -22.36 -2.10
N ASN A 133 13.37 -23.09 -2.18
CA ASN A 133 14.56 -22.79 -1.38
C ASN A 133 15.68 -22.08 -2.16
N THR A 134 15.53 -21.89 -3.47
CA THR A 134 16.53 -21.22 -4.30
C THR A 134 16.39 -19.70 -4.22
N SER A 135 17.45 -19.01 -3.83
CA SER A 135 17.48 -17.55 -3.71
C SER A 135 17.28 -16.86 -5.06
N SER A 136 16.67 -15.67 -5.03
CA SER A 136 16.50 -14.81 -6.19
C SER A 136 17.78 -14.04 -6.52
N THR A 137 17.89 -13.54 -7.74
CA THR A 137 18.92 -12.57 -8.14
C THR A 137 18.27 -11.32 -8.72
N LEU A 138 19.01 -10.21 -8.68
CA LEU A 138 18.63 -8.97 -9.36
C LEU A 138 19.43 -8.82 -10.64
N ASN A 139 18.73 -8.53 -11.73
CA ASN A 139 19.32 -8.13 -12.99
C ASN A 139 18.96 -6.66 -13.29
N PRO A 140 19.80 -5.71 -12.85
CA PRO A 140 19.52 -4.28 -13.04
C PRO A 140 19.57 -3.85 -14.51
N THR A 141 20.17 -4.66 -15.40
CA THR A 141 20.23 -4.35 -16.84
C THR A 141 18.92 -4.64 -17.56
N THR A 142 18.00 -5.36 -16.93
CA THR A 142 16.68 -5.69 -17.49
C THR A 142 15.60 -5.25 -16.51
N PRO A 143 15.28 -3.94 -16.43
CA PRO A 143 14.38 -3.38 -15.42
C PRO A 143 13.00 -4.04 -15.36
N MET A 144 12.58 -4.67 -16.45
CA MET A 144 11.27 -5.29 -16.63
C MET A 144 11.25 -6.81 -16.44
N ASN A 145 12.43 -7.41 -16.26
CA ASN A 145 12.62 -8.74 -15.70
C ASN A 145 13.71 -8.65 -14.63
N LEU A 146 13.40 -7.83 -13.61
CA LEU A 146 14.35 -7.45 -12.58
C LEU A 146 14.86 -8.67 -11.80
N PHE A 147 14.02 -9.71 -11.68
CA PHE A 147 14.32 -10.87 -10.85
C PHE A 147 14.63 -12.12 -11.68
N GLY A 148 15.76 -12.76 -11.37
CA GLY A 148 16.13 -14.07 -11.89
C GLY A 148 16.16 -15.14 -10.78
N GLN A 149 16.35 -16.39 -11.18
CA GLN A 149 16.67 -17.48 -10.26
C GLN A 149 18.19 -17.47 -10.00
N GLY A 150 18.56 -17.44 -8.73
CA GLY A 150 19.95 -17.54 -8.28
C GLY A 150 20.42 -18.97 -8.06
N PHE A 151 21.59 -19.08 -7.44
CA PHE A 151 22.22 -20.35 -7.07
C PHE A 151 22.29 -20.57 -5.54
N GLY A 152 21.95 -19.55 -4.75
CA GLY A 152 22.02 -19.60 -3.29
C GLY A 152 20.84 -20.31 -2.65
N ASP A 153 21.02 -20.70 -1.38
CA ASP A 153 19.93 -21.20 -0.52
C ASP A 153 19.33 -20.03 0.29
N LYS A 154 18.01 -19.90 0.25
CA LYS A 154 17.27 -18.87 1.01
C LYS A 154 17.39 -19.06 2.52
N GLU A 155 17.47 -20.30 2.99
CA GLU A 155 17.47 -20.60 4.43
C GLU A 155 18.79 -20.23 5.11
N GLY A 156 19.91 -20.31 4.39
CA GLY A 156 21.26 -20.18 4.94
C GLY A 156 21.48 -18.97 5.83
N MET A 157 20.87 -17.82 5.53
CA MET A 157 20.99 -16.59 6.33
C MET A 157 20.23 -16.68 7.66
N TYR A 158 19.06 -17.32 7.67
CA TYR A 158 18.18 -17.38 8.83
C TYR A 158 18.67 -18.37 9.89
N THR A 159 19.45 -19.38 9.48
CA THR A 159 20.10 -20.33 10.39
C THR A 159 21.17 -19.71 11.29
N ARG A 160 21.62 -18.48 10.99
CA ARG A 160 22.62 -17.73 11.77
C ARG A 160 22.00 -16.95 12.93
N TYR A 161 20.69 -16.69 12.91
CA TYR A 161 20.00 -15.97 13.97
C TYR A 161 19.79 -16.84 15.21
N THR A 162 19.60 -16.19 16.35
CA THR A 162 19.23 -16.84 17.62
C THR A 162 17.95 -16.19 18.15
N PRO A 163 16.82 -16.92 18.23
CA PRO A 163 16.64 -18.30 17.79
C PRO A 163 16.78 -18.46 16.26
N ARG A 164 17.08 -19.68 15.81
CA ARG A 164 17.11 -20.01 14.39
C ARG A 164 15.68 -20.10 13.87
N TYR A 165 15.44 -19.59 12.67
CA TYR A 165 14.15 -19.71 12.00
C TYR A 165 14.37 -19.88 10.48
N LYS A 166 13.27 -19.98 9.74
CA LYS A 166 13.26 -20.18 8.28
C LYS A 166 12.48 -19.06 7.60
N PRO A 167 12.77 -18.78 6.32
CA PRO A 167 11.90 -17.91 5.53
C PRO A 167 10.48 -18.50 5.47
N LYS A 168 9.49 -17.63 5.47
CA LYS A 168 8.08 -18.03 5.51
C LYS A 168 7.66 -18.81 4.26
N ASN A 169 8.24 -18.48 3.10
CA ASN A 169 7.88 -19.02 1.78
C ASN A 169 6.38 -18.84 1.46
N ALA A 170 5.78 -17.79 2.02
CA ALA A 170 4.40 -17.36 1.80
C ALA A 170 4.29 -15.86 2.02
N LEU A 171 3.20 -15.26 1.57
CA LEU A 171 2.95 -13.82 1.69
C LEU A 171 3.01 -13.35 3.16
N PHE A 172 3.39 -12.09 3.35
CA PHE A 172 3.30 -11.43 4.64
C PHE A 172 1.82 -11.26 5.05
N ASP A 173 1.50 -11.59 6.29
CA ASP A 173 0.16 -11.40 6.89
C ASP A 173 0.06 -10.06 7.63
N SER A 174 1.18 -9.54 8.10
CA SER A 174 1.29 -8.24 8.78
C SER A 174 2.57 -7.52 8.37
N LEU A 175 2.61 -6.20 8.55
CA LEU A 175 3.81 -5.43 8.25
C LEU A 175 4.94 -5.77 9.25
N GLU A 176 4.58 -6.19 10.46
CA GLU A 176 5.49 -6.58 11.52
C GLU A 176 6.32 -7.82 11.15
N GLU A 177 5.81 -8.71 10.30
CA GLU A 177 6.59 -9.84 9.79
C GLU A 177 7.81 -9.41 8.95
N VAL A 178 7.83 -8.17 8.44
CA VAL A 178 9.01 -7.63 7.73
C VAL A 178 10.23 -7.56 8.65
N TYR A 179 10.05 -7.42 9.97
CA TYR A 179 11.17 -7.51 10.94
C TYR A 179 11.86 -8.87 10.96
N LEU A 180 11.19 -9.93 10.49
CA LEU A 180 11.78 -11.27 10.40
C LEU A 180 12.66 -11.44 9.17
N VAL A 181 12.64 -10.50 8.22
CA VAL A 181 13.50 -10.57 7.05
C VAL A 181 14.93 -10.22 7.45
N ALA A 182 15.87 -11.07 7.06
CA ALA A 182 17.26 -10.94 7.50
C ALA A 182 17.84 -9.57 7.08
N GLY A 183 18.24 -8.75 8.04
CA GLY A 183 18.79 -7.41 7.78
C GLY A 183 17.82 -6.26 7.94
N VAL A 184 16.52 -6.54 8.07
CA VAL A 184 15.57 -5.53 8.52
C VAL A 184 15.85 -5.25 9.99
N THR A 185 16.01 -3.97 10.32
CA THR A 185 16.30 -3.47 11.67
C THR A 185 15.26 -2.44 12.06
N ASP A 186 15.20 -2.07 13.34
CA ASP A 186 14.34 -0.97 13.82
C ASP A 186 14.62 0.33 13.06
N ALA A 187 15.89 0.59 12.71
CA ALA A 187 16.27 1.76 11.93
C ALA A 187 15.75 1.68 10.48
N PHE A 188 15.73 0.50 9.88
CA PHE A 188 15.10 0.29 8.56
C PHE A 188 13.59 0.54 8.63
N MET A 189 12.91 -0.04 9.62
CA MET A 189 11.46 0.09 9.76
C MET A 189 11.05 1.52 10.14
N ALA A 190 11.85 2.23 10.93
CA ALA A 190 11.65 3.65 11.21
C ALA A 190 11.84 4.54 9.95
N ALA A 191 12.76 4.17 9.05
CA ALA A 191 13.02 4.93 7.83
C ALA A 191 12.00 4.67 6.72
N PHE A 192 11.56 3.42 6.57
CA PHE A 192 10.80 2.98 5.40
C PHE A 192 9.42 2.40 5.72
N GLY A 193 9.14 1.98 6.96
CA GLY A 193 7.93 1.27 7.33
C GLY A 193 6.64 2.01 6.96
N ASP A 194 6.62 3.35 7.08
CA ASP A 194 5.46 4.16 6.70
C ASP A 194 5.15 4.16 5.19
N ARG A 195 6.13 3.81 4.35
CA ARG A 195 6.01 3.69 2.88
C ARG A 195 5.72 2.27 2.43
N LEU A 196 5.78 1.30 3.34
CA LEU A 196 5.57 -0.12 3.04
C LEU A 196 4.20 -0.58 3.52
N THR A 197 3.68 -1.58 2.84
CA THR A 197 2.50 -2.32 3.27
C THR A 197 2.59 -3.76 2.78
N VAL A 198 1.74 -4.62 3.34
CA VAL A 198 1.52 -6.01 2.90
C VAL A 198 0.11 -6.20 2.34
N PHE A 199 -0.69 -5.13 2.38
CA PHE A 199 -2.01 -4.99 1.80
C PHE A 199 -1.90 -4.05 0.58
N PRO A 200 -2.87 -3.95 -0.35
CA PRO A 200 -4.05 -4.80 -0.60
C PRO A 200 -3.65 -6.22 -1.09
N ASP A 201 -4.56 -6.91 -1.79
CA ASP A 201 -4.25 -8.18 -2.45
C ASP A 201 -3.03 -8.07 -3.37
N VAL A 202 -2.27 -9.16 -3.51
CA VAL A 202 -1.09 -9.21 -4.38
C VAL A 202 -1.42 -8.87 -5.85
N ASN A 203 -2.64 -9.19 -6.29
CA ASN A 203 -3.16 -8.90 -7.62
C ASN A 203 -3.97 -7.59 -7.68
N ALA A 204 -4.05 -6.84 -6.58
CA ALA A 204 -4.74 -5.56 -6.60
C ALA A 204 -4.09 -4.63 -7.63
N LYS A 205 -4.92 -3.88 -8.33
CA LYS A 205 -4.50 -2.89 -9.32
C LYS A 205 -3.75 -1.74 -8.63
N LEU A 206 -3.00 -0.95 -9.39
CA LEU A 206 -2.39 0.27 -8.86
C LEU A 206 -3.32 1.45 -9.08
N ASN A 207 -3.54 2.24 -8.03
CA ASN A 207 -4.33 3.44 -8.13
C ASN A 207 -3.53 4.56 -8.83
N VAL A 208 -4.05 5.07 -9.95
CA VAL A 208 -3.44 6.18 -10.70
C VAL A 208 -3.51 7.52 -9.96
N ASN A 209 -4.34 7.61 -8.92
CA ASN A 209 -4.52 8.80 -8.07
C ASN A 209 -3.56 8.87 -6.89
N THR A 210 -2.54 8.01 -6.84
CA THR A 210 -1.52 8.06 -5.79
C THR A 210 -0.76 9.39 -5.76
N ASP A 211 -0.43 9.85 -4.55
CA ASP A 211 0.46 11.00 -4.32
C ASP A 211 1.94 10.58 -4.24
N ASP A 212 2.22 9.27 -4.19
CA ASP A 212 3.58 8.76 -4.14
C ASP A 212 4.20 8.74 -5.54
N GLN A 213 5.34 9.44 -5.69
CA GLN A 213 6.01 9.57 -6.98
C GLN A 213 6.56 8.26 -7.53
N LEU A 214 6.99 7.34 -6.67
CA LEU A 214 7.52 6.03 -7.09
C LEU A 214 6.37 5.16 -7.56
N GLN A 215 5.25 5.18 -6.85
CA GLN A 215 4.06 4.44 -7.26
C GLN A 215 3.45 4.99 -8.54
N LEU A 216 3.44 6.32 -8.72
CA LEU A 216 3.03 6.93 -9.98
C LEU A 216 3.92 6.47 -11.13
N LEU A 217 5.24 6.40 -10.92
CA LEU A 217 6.16 5.85 -11.92
C LEU A 217 5.84 4.38 -12.23
N MET A 218 5.50 3.56 -11.23
CA MET A 218 5.05 2.18 -11.46
C MET A 218 3.79 2.14 -12.33
N CYS A 219 2.81 3.03 -12.10
CA CYS A 219 1.62 3.13 -12.93
C CYS A 219 1.98 3.44 -14.39
N ILE A 220 2.88 4.39 -14.63
CA ILE A 220 3.36 4.76 -15.97
C ILE A 220 4.04 3.56 -16.65
N THR A 221 4.97 2.88 -15.96
CA THR A 221 5.71 1.75 -16.51
C THR A 221 4.80 0.54 -16.81
N LEU A 222 3.81 0.27 -15.95
CA LEU A 222 2.85 -0.82 -16.19
C LEU A 222 1.88 -0.47 -17.32
N ALA A 223 1.51 0.79 -17.48
CA ALA A 223 0.64 1.25 -18.55
C ALA A 223 1.28 1.14 -19.95
N ALA A 224 2.60 1.31 -20.04
CA ALA A 224 3.32 1.35 -21.31
C ALA A 224 3.26 0.02 -22.07
N ALA A 225 2.94 0.09 -23.37
CA ALA A 225 2.88 -1.04 -24.29
C ALA A 225 4.25 -1.68 -24.49
N ASN A 226 5.29 -0.85 -24.63
CA ASN A 226 6.68 -1.29 -24.64
C ASN A 226 7.34 -0.88 -23.32
N PRO A 227 7.64 -1.83 -22.43
CA PRO A 227 8.32 -1.55 -21.18
C PRO A 227 9.74 -0.97 -21.33
N ASN A 228 10.37 -1.14 -22.50
CA ASN A 228 11.68 -0.60 -22.82
C ASN A 228 11.60 0.67 -23.70
N ASP A 229 10.46 1.36 -23.70
CA ASP A 229 10.30 2.62 -24.42
C ASP A 229 11.31 3.66 -23.90
N PRO A 230 12.17 4.25 -24.75
CA PRO A 230 13.12 5.28 -24.35
C PRO A 230 12.47 6.48 -23.64
N ALA A 231 11.19 6.78 -23.92
CA ALA A 231 10.44 7.83 -23.24
C ALA A 231 10.32 7.60 -21.73
N LEU A 232 10.26 6.34 -21.27
CA LEU A 232 10.17 5.98 -19.85
C LEU A 232 11.48 6.27 -19.09
N SER A 233 12.61 6.32 -19.79
CA SER A 233 13.91 6.67 -19.22
C SER A 233 14.24 8.16 -19.34
N ASN A 234 13.39 8.94 -20.02
CA ASN A 234 13.61 10.38 -20.21
C ASN A 234 13.01 11.17 -19.03
N PRO A 235 13.84 11.81 -18.18
CA PRO A 235 13.33 12.53 -17.01
C PRO A 235 12.41 13.70 -17.37
N LEU A 236 12.62 14.35 -18.52
CA LEU A 236 11.77 15.46 -18.96
C LEU A 236 10.35 14.99 -19.30
N VAL A 237 10.21 13.83 -19.94
CA VAL A 237 8.90 13.25 -20.28
C VAL A 237 8.15 12.88 -19.01
N ILE A 238 8.83 12.23 -18.07
CA ILE A 238 8.23 11.84 -16.78
C ILE A 238 7.78 13.08 -15.98
N GLU A 239 8.59 14.14 -15.93
CA GLU A 239 8.21 15.39 -15.24
C GLU A 239 7.04 16.12 -15.93
N MET A 240 6.98 16.10 -17.27
CA MET A 240 5.82 16.65 -18.00
C MET A 240 4.53 15.89 -17.69
N ILE A 241 4.59 14.55 -17.64
CA ILE A 241 3.44 13.70 -17.27
C ILE A 241 2.98 14.02 -15.84
N LYS A 242 3.91 14.09 -14.88
CA LYS A 242 3.59 14.46 -13.49
C LYS A 242 2.91 15.82 -13.39
N LEU A 243 3.40 16.82 -14.13
CA LEU A 243 2.83 18.16 -14.15
C LEU A 243 1.42 18.15 -14.74
N GLN A 244 1.18 17.45 -15.85
CA GLN A 244 -0.16 17.31 -16.43
C GLN A 244 -1.14 16.60 -15.49
N ILE A 245 -0.68 15.57 -14.78
CA ILE A 245 -1.45 14.90 -13.73
C ILE A 245 -1.84 15.88 -12.62
N GLN A 246 -0.90 16.72 -12.15
CA GLN A 246 -1.19 17.76 -11.15
C GLN A 246 -2.16 18.83 -11.68
N MET A 247 -2.15 19.14 -12.98
CA MET A 247 -3.13 20.07 -13.56
C MET A 247 -4.53 19.47 -13.64
N VAL A 248 -4.65 18.17 -13.92
CA VAL A 248 -5.95 17.47 -13.94
C VAL A 248 -6.46 17.23 -12.51
N ARG A 249 -5.55 16.99 -11.57
CA ARG A 249 -5.80 16.82 -10.13
C ARG A 249 -5.10 17.94 -9.34
N PRO A 250 -5.62 19.18 -9.36
CA PRO A 250 -5.00 20.30 -8.65
C PRO A 250 -5.15 20.19 -7.12
N LEU A 251 -6.09 19.37 -6.65
CA LEU A 251 -6.34 19.10 -5.24
C LEU A 251 -6.36 17.58 -5.00
N PRO A 252 -5.77 17.07 -3.91
CA PRO A 252 -5.72 15.64 -3.62
C PRO A 252 -7.08 14.93 -3.66
N ILE A 253 -8.14 15.64 -3.26
CA ILE A 253 -9.51 15.12 -3.23
C ILE A 253 -10.07 14.74 -4.60
N LEU A 254 -9.59 15.37 -5.67
CA LEU A 254 -10.13 15.17 -7.02
C LEU A 254 -9.49 13.95 -7.65
N ALA A 255 -10.23 12.86 -7.85
CA ALA A 255 -9.68 11.72 -8.59
C ALA A 255 -9.76 11.95 -10.11
N MET A 256 -8.72 11.53 -10.82
CA MET A 256 -8.76 11.30 -12.26
C MET A 256 -9.18 9.86 -12.56
N SER A 257 -9.78 9.64 -13.72
CA SER A 257 -10.09 8.29 -14.20
C SER A 257 -8.89 7.65 -14.91
N VAL A 258 -8.91 6.32 -15.07
CA VAL A 258 -7.88 5.60 -15.84
C VAL A 258 -7.86 6.09 -17.30
N GLU A 259 -9.01 6.43 -17.89
CA GLU A 259 -9.09 7.01 -19.23
C GLU A 259 -8.32 8.34 -19.34
N GLN A 260 -8.45 9.22 -18.35
CA GLN A 260 -7.74 10.49 -18.31
C GLN A 260 -6.23 10.25 -18.17
N PHE A 261 -5.84 9.31 -17.31
CA PHE A 261 -4.45 8.91 -17.15
C PHE A 261 -3.86 8.38 -18.46
N VAL A 262 -4.57 7.49 -19.17
CA VAL A 262 -4.16 6.97 -20.49
C VAL A 262 -4.00 8.12 -21.51
N ALA A 263 -4.94 9.05 -21.56
CA ALA A 263 -4.86 10.19 -22.47
C ALA A 263 -3.63 11.07 -22.23
N ILE A 264 -3.23 11.27 -20.96
CA ILE A 264 -2.00 11.98 -20.59
C ILE A 264 -0.77 11.23 -21.12
N LEU A 265 -0.70 9.91 -20.94
CA LEU A 265 0.44 9.12 -21.42
C LEU A 265 0.59 9.20 -22.95
N GLU A 266 -0.51 9.05 -23.69
CA GLU A 266 -0.50 9.13 -25.15
C GLU A 266 -0.12 10.53 -25.65
N ALA A 267 -0.58 11.58 -24.97
CA ALA A 267 -0.22 12.96 -25.30
C ALA A 267 1.28 13.24 -25.14
N ASN A 268 1.97 12.49 -24.28
CA ASN A 268 3.42 12.57 -24.07
C ASN A 268 4.21 11.52 -24.85
N GLY A 269 3.57 10.84 -25.82
CA GLY A 269 4.22 9.90 -26.72
C GLY A 269 4.47 8.50 -26.14
N ILE A 270 3.90 8.17 -24.97
CA ILE A 270 3.97 6.83 -24.41
C ILE A 270 2.82 6.00 -25.00
N ALA A 271 3.17 5.01 -25.80
CA ALA A 271 2.18 4.04 -26.29
C ALA A 271 1.65 3.21 -25.12
N VAL A 272 0.32 3.14 -24.96
CA VAL A 272 -0.34 2.41 -23.87
C VAL A 272 -0.73 1.00 -24.31
N ARG A 273 -0.62 0.04 -23.39
CA ARG A 273 -1.05 -1.35 -23.57
C ARG A 273 -2.47 -1.44 -24.13
N PRO A 274 -2.73 -2.26 -25.16
CA PRO A 274 -4.07 -2.42 -25.72
C PRO A 274 -5.11 -2.84 -24.67
N GLU A 275 -4.73 -3.65 -23.69
CA GLU A 275 -5.60 -4.15 -22.62
C GLU A 275 -6.14 -3.01 -21.74
N ILE A 276 -5.30 -2.00 -21.50
CA ILE A 276 -5.68 -0.81 -20.72
C ILE A 276 -6.37 0.21 -21.62
N LYS A 277 -5.87 0.41 -22.83
CA LYS A 277 -6.39 1.41 -23.77
C LYS A 277 -7.82 1.12 -24.22
N HIS A 278 -8.13 -0.12 -24.58
CA HIS A 278 -9.46 -0.47 -25.10
C HIS A 278 -10.49 -0.69 -23.99
N ASN A 279 -10.05 -1.19 -22.82
CA ASN A 279 -10.92 -1.50 -21.69
C ASN A 279 -10.42 -0.88 -20.37
N PRO A 280 -10.32 0.46 -20.28
CA PRO A 280 -9.72 1.17 -19.14
C PRO A 280 -10.40 0.85 -17.81
N LYS A 281 -11.70 0.53 -17.78
CA LYS A 281 -12.42 0.15 -16.56
C LYS A 281 -12.27 -1.30 -16.14
N GLN A 282 -11.96 -2.20 -17.07
CA GLN A 282 -11.91 -3.65 -16.85
C GLN A 282 -10.48 -4.22 -16.95
N ASN A 283 -9.48 -3.34 -17.07
CA ASN A 283 -8.07 -3.74 -17.14
C ASN A 283 -7.59 -4.34 -15.80
N GLU A 284 -6.53 -5.15 -15.83
CA GLU A 284 -5.99 -5.87 -14.66
C GLU A 284 -4.84 -5.13 -13.94
N PHE A 285 -4.43 -3.95 -14.42
CA PHE A 285 -3.20 -3.29 -13.99
C PHE A 285 -3.46 -2.04 -13.14
N LEU A 286 -4.43 -1.22 -13.54
CA LEU A 286 -4.67 0.13 -13.02
C LEU A 286 -6.11 0.30 -12.56
N ASP A 287 -6.27 1.05 -11.48
CA ASP A 287 -7.55 1.50 -10.92
C ASP A 287 -7.55 3.01 -10.75
N ASP A 288 -8.73 3.59 -10.59
CA ASP A 288 -8.93 5.00 -10.23
C ASP A 288 -9.44 5.18 -8.80
N SER A 289 -9.59 4.09 -8.05
CA SER A 289 -10.10 4.06 -6.68
C SER A 289 -9.27 3.17 -5.77
N SER A 290 -9.35 3.43 -4.47
CA SER A 290 -8.74 2.59 -3.44
C SER A 290 -9.84 1.83 -2.70
N GLY A 291 -9.61 0.54 -2.45
CA GLY A 291 -10.50 -0.30 -1.68
C GLY A 291 -9.94 -0.69 -0.31
N THR A 292 -8.66 -0.48 -0.04
CA THR A 292 -8.04 -0.93 1.22
C THR A 292 -7.50 0.22 2.06
N PHE A 293 -7.99 0.33 3.30
CA PHE A 293 -7.70 1.44 4.19
C PHE A 293 -7.24 0.95 5.55
N ARG A 294 -6.26 1.66 6.13
CA ARG A 294 -5.88 1.54 7.53
C ARG A 294 -6.59 2.60 8.34
N ILE A 295 -7.27 2.17 9.39
CA ILE A 295 -7.96 3.04 10.34
C ILE A 295 -7.25 2.89 11.68
N GLN A 296 -6.74 4.01 12.20
CA GLN A 296 -6.21 4.10 13.55
C GLN A 296 -7.15 4.97 14.37
N ALA A 297 -7.84 4.35 15.33
CA ALA A 297 -8.79 5.00 16.22
C ALA A 297 -8.26 5.00 17.66
N THR A 298 -8.26 6.16 18.30
CA THR A 298 -7.92 6.32 19.72
C THR A 298 -9.16 6.76 20.47
N GLY A 299 -9.56 6.00 21.48
CA GLY A 299 -10.69 6.32 22.36
C GLY A 299 -10.21 6.61 23.78
N GLN A 300 -10.84 7.59 24.43
CA GLN A 300 -10.57 7.96 25.82
C GLN A 300 -11.87 8.00 26.64
N VAL A 301 -11.89 7.28 27.76
CA VAL A 301 -12.98 7.33 28.75
C VAL A 301 -12.37 7.52 30.14
N GLY A 302 -12.59 8.71 30.72
CA GLY A 302 -11.93 9.10 31.97
C GLY A 302 -10.40 9.09 31.82
N ASN A 303 -9.74 8.21 32.58
CA ASN A 303 -8.28 8.04 32.57
C ASN A 303 -7.79 6.87 31.70
N VAL A 304 -8.71 6.16 31.03
CA VAL A 304 -8.36 5.02 30.17
C VAL A 304 -8.31 5.49 28.72
N THR A 305 -7.18 5.24 28.07
CA THR A 305 -6.98 5.46 26.64
C THR A 305 -6.67 4.12 25.98
N LYS A 306 -7.29 3.85 24.84
CA LYS A 306 -7.02 2.68 24.01
C LYS A 306 -6.86 3.06 22.55
N THR A 307 -5.94 2.40 21.85
CA THR A 307 -5.74 2.58 20.41
C THR A 307 -6.06 1.29 19.67
N LEU A 308 -6.95 1.37 18.69
CA LEU A 308 -7.26 0.29 17.77
C LEU A 308 -6.68 0.64 16.39
N VAL A 309 -5.88 -0.27 15.83
CA VAL A 309 -5.43 -0.21 14.44
C VAL A 309 -6.10 -1.34 13.68
N THR A 310 -6.88 -1.01 12.65
CA THR A 310 -7.51 -2.00 11.77
C THR A 310 -7.18 -1.72 10.31
N VAL A 311 -7.06 -2.76 9.51
CA VAL A 311 -7.01 -2.65 8.05
C VAL A 311 -8.28 -3.25 7.50
N VAL A 312 -9.03 -2.45 6.75
CA VAL A 312 -10.33 -2.82 6.20
C VAL A 312 -10.26 -2.76 4.68
N ARG A 313 -10.81 -3.78 4.02
CA ARG A 313 -11.07 -3.78 2.59
C ARG A 313 -12.56 -3.50 2.36
N SER A 314 -12.86 -2.42 1.65
CA SER A 314 -14.21 -2.13 1.17
C SER A 314 -14.65 -3.23 0.21
N ASP A 315 -15.81 -3.80 0.45
CA ASP A 315 -16.54 -4.66 -0.48
C ASP A 315 -17.94 -4.07 -0.73
N GLU A 316 -18.85 -4.81 -1.38
CA GLU A 316 -20.22 -4.35 -1.62
C GLU A 316 -21.04 -4.14 -0.32
N GLY A 317 -20.49 -4.46 0.86
CA GLY A 317 -21.08 -4.26 2.17
C GLY A 317 -20.34 -3.24 3.03
N LEU A 318 -20.23 -3.50 4.34
CA LEU A 318 -19.52 -2.65 5.30
C LEU A 318 -17.99 -2.83 5.28
N GLY A 319 -17.48 -3.66 4.35
CA GLY A 319 -16.08 -4.04 4.27
C GLY A 319 -15.72 -5.26 5.13
N ARG A 320 -14.50 -5.74 4.94
CA ARG A 320 -13.91 -6.89 5.63
C ARG A 320 -12.68 -6.47 6.39
N VAL A 321 -12.56 -6.96 7.64
CA VAL A 321 -11.36 -6.74 8.45
C VAL A 321 -10.26 -7.68 7.96
N LEU A 322 -9.13 -7.13 7.51
CA LEU A 322 -7.95 -7.91 7.11
C LEU A 322 -6.99 -8.12 8.28
N TYR A 323 -6.89 -7.14 9.16
CA TYR A 323 -5.98 -7.12 10.30
C TYR A 323 -6.54 -6.22 11.40
N TYR A 324 -6.31 -6.58 12.65
CA TYR A 324 -6.58 -5.69 13.78
C TYR A 324 -5.52 -5.85 14.87
N ARG A 325 -5.24 -4.76 15.58
CA ARG A 325 -4.41 -4.72 16.79
C ARG A 325 -4.96 -3.71 17.77
N GLU A 326 -4.99 -4.08 19.04
CA GLU A 326 -5.37 -3.23 20.16
C GLU A 326 -4.15 -2.95 21.04
N GLU A 327 -3.96 -1.68 21.41
CA GLU A 327 -2.92 -1.16 22.30
C GLU A 327 -3.53 -0.43 23.50
#